data_AF-A0A2I4CG67-F1
#
_entry.id   AF-A0A2I4CG67-F1
#
_cell.length_a   1.000
_cell.length_b   1.000
_cell.length_c   1.000
_cell.angle_alpha   90.00
_cell.angle_beta   90.00
_cell.angle_gamma   90.00
#
_symmetry.space_group_name_H-M   'P 1'
#
loop_
_entity.id
_entity.type
_entity.pdbx_description
1 polymer ?
#
loop_
_entity_poly.entity_id
_entity_poly.type
_entity_poly.pdbx_seq_one_letter_code
_entity_poly.pdbx_strand_id
1 'polypeptide(L)'
;MFGRELSTLGSDASPLPSLASSQSTWGTLRQSLKSLSVEFSVLSDKAAQQGRREEDDVVEKLNFFLDLLQSYREITWRCFCAHMTVRDMAGEINEGSVPAYYREVYEAIRCRTEEKVQLEVFQRLLQRTELSKAALNQIAENVDSPDRFLSKLSFYKGLALIALAQQGKQPTPKLLENCIQEFPKPQLGEPRELSALRMQPAQDDALTISQTLDQLLSRDTVQVELIPEKKGLFLKHVEYQVTSQRYKISVYRRYSDFDVFHEVLLQRFAYRVVPALPPKRMLKGVLTSVSEREFIEGRRRALGRFINLVACHPFFSEDELVKTFLTFNGSDVQTKLRDTCKKTGDEFMTHRIATQAKEYLPADIQAQFSTSRDVIRNIHNSFQKLRDRAEKMADRSKENATDLLMFGRELSTLGSDASPLPSLASSQSTWGTLRQSLKSLSVEFSVLSDKAAQQGRREEDDVVEKLNFFLDLLQSYRDLCERHEKGVLHEHQKALHKYSVMKRQMMSATVQSKEPASVEQLESRIVQQESAIQTMELRNYFSLFCLHQETQLIFTYLPITSHILGAFVNSQVQGHREMGEVWNELQPKLGCLFGGKNGLKPPI
;
A
#
# COMPACT_ATOMS: atom_id res chain seq x y z
N MET A 1 -23.51 3.44 14.89
CA MET A 1 -22.23 4.08 15.30
C MET A 1 -21.18 4.05 14.21
N PHE A 2 -20.82 2.88 13.65
CA PHE A 2 -19.88 2.75 12.53
C PHE A 2 -20.27 3.63 11.33
N GLY A 3 -21.55 3.63 10.93
CA GLY A 3 -22.06 4.56 9.91
C GLY A 3 -21.79 6.04 10.22
N ARG A 4 -21.96 6.50 11.47
CA ARG A 4 -21.66 7.89 11.85
C ARG A 4 -20.19 8.26 11.64
N GLU A 5 -19.25 7.33 11.89
CA GLU A 5 -17.83 7.56 11.62
C GLU A 5 -17.58 7.70 10.11
N LEU A 6 -18.23 6.88 9.27
CA LEU A 6 -18.17 7.00 7.80
C LEU A 6 -18.78 8.31 7.29
N SER A 7 -19.89 8.79 7.87
CA SER A 7 -20.46 10.11 7.54
C SER A 7 -19.49 11.23 7.91
N THR A 8 -18.78 11.10 9.03
CA THR A 8 -17.80 12.10 9.46
C THR A 8 -16.64 12.18 8.47
N LEU A 9 -16.14 11.03 7.98
CA LEU A 9 -15.14 10.95 6.91
C LEU A 9 -15.64 11.58 5.61
N GLY A 10 -16.88 11.30 5.22
CA GLY A 10 -17.47 11.84 4.01
C GLY A 10 -17.74 13.35 4.08
N SER A 11 -18.05 13.88 5.27
CA SER A 11 -18.49 15.26 5.49
C SER A 11 -17.37 16.25 5.82
N ASP A 12 -16.12 15.79 5.96
CA ASP A 12 -14.98 16.67 6.21
C ASP A 12 -14.86 17.71 5.06
N ALA A 13 -15.03 19.00 5.39
CA ALA A 13 -15.01 20.11 4.44
C ALA A 13 -13.60 20.70 4.23
N SER A 14 -12.55 20.05 4.75
CA SER A 14 -11.18 20.53 4.62
C SER A 14 -10.78 20.71 3.15
N PRO A 15 -10.16 21.85 2.76
CA PRO A 15 -9.73 22.10 1.40
C PRO A 15 -8.72 21.06 0.95
N LEU A 16 -8.90 20.56 -0.27
CA LEU A 16 -8.02 19.58 -0.88
C LEU A 16 -6.71 20.26 -1.33
N PRO A 17 -5.55 19.61 -1.19
CA PRO A 17 -4.32 20.07 -1.85
C PRO A 17 -4.56 20.23 -3.37
N SER A 18 -3.86 21.15 -4.01
CA SER A 18 -3.97 21.49 -5.45
C SER A 18 -3.49 20.39 -6.41
N LEU A 19 -3.28 19.16 -5.92
CA LEU A 19 -2.84 18.01 -6.69
C LEU A 19 -4.00 17.46 -7.53
N ALA A 20 -4.02 17.84 -8.82
CA ALA A 20 -5.13 17.60 -9.76
C ALA A 20 -5.63 16.14 -9.86
N SER A 21 -4.74 15.14 -9.73
CA SER A 21 -5.12 13.71 -9.74
C SER A 21 -5.83 13.27 -8.46
N SER A 22 -5.48 13.86 -7.30
CA SER A 22 -6.02 13.47 -6.00
C SER A 22 -7.41 14.07 -5.71
N GLN A 23 -7.74 15.21 -6.31
CA GLN A 23 -9.01 15.91 -6.07
C GLN A 23 -10.22 15.12 -6.57
N SER A 24 -10.11 14.50 -7.75
CA SER A 24 -11.14 13.64 -8.34
C SER A 24 -11.39 12.40 -7.47
N THR A 25 -10.34 11.65 -7.15
CA THR A 25 -10.43 10.41 -6.38
C THR A 25 -10.96 10.63 -4.97
N TRP A 26 -10.54 11.72 -4.30
CA TRP A 26 -11.00 12.05 -2.95
C TRP A 26 -12.45 12.54 -2.92
N GLY A 27 -12.85 13.35 -3.91
CA GLY A 27 -14.24 13.79 -4.07
C GLY A 27 -15.19 12.60 -4.22
N THR A 28 -14.82 11.65 -5.09
CA THR A 28 -15.57 10.40 -5.28
C THR A 28 -15.62 9.56 -4.00
N LEU A 29 -14.47 9.37 -3.31
CA LEU A 29 -14.42 8.61 -2.07
C LEU A 29 -15.32 9.22 -0.98
N ARG A 30 -15.32 10.55 -0.81
CA ARG A 30 -16.21 11.24 0.14
C ARG A 30 -17.68 10.95 -0.16
N GLN A 31 -18.08 11.01 -1.43
CA GLN A 31 -19.46 10.75 -1.84
C GLN A 31 -19.86 9.29 -1.57
N SER A 32 -18.98 8.34 -1.86
CA SER A 32 -19.18 6.92 -1.56
C SER A 32 -19.31 6.67 -0.06
N LEU A 33 -18.43 7.25 0.77
CA LEU A 33 -18.48 7.11 2.24
C LEU A 33 -19.77 7.69 2.84
N LYS A 34 -20.30 8.81 2.29
CA LYS A 34 -21.61 9.34 2.67
C LYS A 34 -22.74 8.36 2.34
N SER A 35 -22.74 7.77 1.14
CA SER A 35 -23.74 6.79 0.72
C SER A 35 -23.74 5.57 1.65
N LEU A 36 -22.56 5.00 1.87
CA LEU A 36 -22.32 3.89 2.81
C LEU A 36 -22.85 4.21 4.21
N SER A 37 -22.59 5.41 4.73
CA SER A 37 -23.09 5.79 6.05
C SER A 37 -24.62 5.75 6.16
N VAL A 38 -25.34 6.15 5.11
CA VAL A 38 -26.81 6.16 5.11
C VAL A 38 -27.31 4.72 5.17
N GLU A 39 -26.74 3.83 4.36
CA GLU A 39 -27.09 2.40 4.34
C GLU A 39 -26.80 1.72 5.69
N PHE A 40 -25.63 1.98 6.29
CA PHE A 40 -25.31 1.48 7.63
C PHE A 40 -26.27 2.00 8.71
N SER A 41 -26.82 3.20 8.54
CA SER A 41 -27.83 3.75 9.46
C SER A 41 -29.16 3.02 9.30
N VAL A 42 -29.59 2.75 8.06
CA VAL A 42 -30.79 1.94 7.77
C VAL A 42 -30.64 0.51 8.31
N LEU A 43 -29.49 -0.14 8.12
CA LEU A 43 -29.20 -1.47 8.67
C LEU A 43 -29.20 -1.45 10.21
N SER A 44 -28.63 -0.41 10.83
CA SER A 44 -28.66 -0.25 12.28
C SER A 44 -30.09 -0.07 12.82
N ASP A 45 -30.93 0.69 12.12
CA ASP A 45 -32.32 0.91 12.51
C ASP A 45 -33.14 -0.39 12.36
N LYS A 46 -32.90 -1.15 11.28
CA LYS A 46 -33.50 -2.48 11.09
C LYS A 46 -33.06 -3.50 12.14
N ALA A 47 -31.75 -3.55 12.46
CA ALA A 47 -31.23 -4.41 13.52
C ALA A 47 -31.79 -4.03 14.91
N ALA A 48 -32.00 -2.73 15.17
CA ALA A 48 -32.66 -2.25 16.38
C ALA A 48 -34.16 -2.57 16.41
N GLN A 49 -34.78 -2.76 15.23
CA GLN A 49 -36.20 -3.10 15.07
C GLN A 49 -36.47 -4.61 15.02
N GLN A 50 -35.46 -5.48 15.20
CA GLN A 50 -35.61 -6.93 15.04
C GLN A 50 -36.53 -7.56 16.11
N GLY A 51 -37.82 -7.49 15.81
CA GLY A 51 -38.94 -8.26 16.32
C GLY A 51 -39.91 -8.65 15.20
N ARG A 52 -39.56 -8.45 13.91
CA ARG A 52 -40.33 -8.96 12.76
C ARG A 52 -39.40 -9.36 11.61
N ARG A 53 -39.74 -10.49 11.01
CA ARG A 53 -39.09 -11.21 9.89
C ARG A 53 -38.70 -10.28 8.75
N GLU A 54 -37.50 -10.47 8.19
CA GLU A 54 -37.15 -10.32 6.77
C GLU A 54 -35.63 -10.54 6.59
N GLU A 55 -35.23 -11.79 6.36
CA GLU A 55 -33.85 -12.15 5.96
C GLU A 55 -33.60 -11.82 4.47
N ASP A 56 -34.63 -11.89 3.63
CA ASP A 56 -34.50 -11.76 2.17
C ASP A 56 -34.19 -10.31 1.71
N ASP A 57 -34.76 -9.29 2.35
CA ASP A 57 -34.56 -7.86 1.97
C ASP A 57 -33.17 -7.33 2.39
N VAL A 58 -32.50 -7.98 3.35
CA VAL A 58 -31.12 -7.65 3.75
C VAL A 58 -30.13 -8.27 2.75
N VAL A 59 -30.37 -9.51 2.33
CA VAL A 59 -29.56 -10.21 1.32
C VAL A 59 -29.68 -9.52 -0.04
N GLU A 60 -30.87 -9.11 -0.44
CA GLU A 60 -31.08 -8.42 -1.73
C GLU A 60 -30.38 -7.05 -1.78
N LYS A 61 -30.35 -6.31 -0.66
CA LYS A 61 -29.63 -5.03 -0.55
C LYS A 61 -28.11 -5.20 -0.40
N LEU A 62 -27.67 -6.28 0.24
CA LEU A 62 -26.24 -6.67 0.25
C LEU A 62 -25.76 -7.09 -1.14
N ASN A 63 -26.60 -7.78 -1.93
CA ASN A 63 -26.29 -8.11 -3.32
C ASN A 63 -26.26 -6.85 -4.19
N PHE A 64 -27.20 -5.92 -4.04
CA PHE A 64 -27.15 -4.60 -4.69
C PHE A 64 -25.87 -3.82 -4.33
N PHE A 65 -25.41 -3.93 -3.08
CA PHE A 65 -24.17 -3.33 -2.62
C PHE A 65 -22.92 -4.00 -3.21
N LEU A 66 -22.91 -5.34 -3.31
CA LEU A 66 -21.86 -6.10 -4.00
C LEU A 66 -21.81 -5.77 -5.50
N ASP A 67 -22.97 -5.57 -6.14
CA ASP A 67 -23.09 -5.11 -7.53
C ASP A 67 -22.59 -3.67 -7.69
N LEU A 68 -22.82 -2.78 -6.71
CA LEU A 68 -22.28 -1.42 -6.70
C LEU A 68 -20.75 -1.41 -6.57
N LEU A 69 -20.19 -2.30 -5.73
CA LEU A 69 -18.75 -2.50 -5.59
C LEU A 69 -18.12 -3.16 -6.83
N GLN A 70 -18.80 -4.12 -7.46
CA GLN A 70 -18.39 -4.70 -8.74
C GLN A 70 -18.45 -3.66 -9.86
N SER A 71 -19.48 -2.81 -9.89
CA SER A 71 -19.60 -1.68 -10.82
C SER A 71 -18.49 -0.64 -10.59
N TYR A 72 -18.07 -0.41 -9.34
CA TYR A 72 -16.91 0.43 -9.02
C TYR A 72 -15.59 -0.19 -9.52
N ARG A 73 -15.44 -1.51 -9.39
CA ARG A 73 -14.33 -2.28 -9.97
C ARG A 73 -14.37 -2.24 -11.50
N GLU A 74 -15.55 -2.27 -12.12
CA GLU A 74 -15.75 -2.09 -13.56
C GLU A 74 -15.51 -0.66 -14.03
N ILE A 75 -15.80 0.38 -13.24
CA ILE A 75 -15.55 1.77 -13.63
C ILE A 75 -14.06 2.08 -13.57
N THR A 76 -13.36 1.60 -12.54
CA THR A 76 -11.89 1.66 -12.46
C THR A 76 -11.23 0.77 -13.54
N TRP A 77 -11.82 -0.38 -13.85
CA TRP A 77 -11.39 -1.27 -14.94
C TRP A 77 -11.73 -0.74 -16.34
N ARG A 78 -12.85 -0.04 -16.57
CA ARG A 78 -13.23 0.54 -17.88
C ARG A 78 -12.42 1.79 -18.20
N CYS A 79 -11.98 2.55 -17.18
CA CYS A 79 -10.94 3.56 -17.33
C CYS A 79 -9.58 2.95 -17.72
N PHE A 80 -9.34 1.67 -17.40
CA PHE A 80 -8.09 0.93 -17.69
C PHE A 80 -8.14 0.11 -18.99
N CYS A 81 -9.30 -0.47 -19.35
CA CYS A 81 -9.50 -1.35 -20.50
C CYS A 81 -9.73 -0.63 -21.83
N ALA A 82 -9.88 0.70 -21.82
CA ALA A 82 -9.89 1.48 -23.05
C ALA A 82 -8.51 1.53 -23.76
N HIS A 83 -7.51 0.75 -23.32
CA HIS A 83 -6.14 0.76 -23.88
C HIS A 83 -5.55 -0.62 -24.20
N MET A 84 -6.28 -1.74 -24.11
CA MET A 84 -5.68 -3.06 -24.42
C MET A 84 -6.60 -3.96 -25.23
N THR A 85 -6.39 -3.99 -26.54
CA THR A 85 -6.77 -5.13 -27.39
C THR A 85 -5.61 -5.59 -28.27
N VAL A 86 -5.29 -6.86 -28.04
CA VAL A 86 -4.34 -7.78 -28.66
C VAL A 86 -4.23 -7.67 -30.19
N ARG A 87 -3.01 -7.58 -30.71
CA ARG A 87 -2.53 -8.24 -31.95
C ARG A 87 -1.01 -8.12 -32.07
N ASP A 88 -0.30 -9.23 -31.95
CA ASP A 88 1.05 -9.38 -32.51
C ASP A 88 1.33 -10.86 -32.79
N MET A 89 1.43 -11.22 -34.07
CA MET A 89 2.21 -12.34 -34.60
C MET A 89 2.25 -12.21 -36.12
N ALA A 90 3.25 -11.48 -36.67
CA ALA A 90 3.69 -11.63 -38.06
C ALA A 90 5.05 -10.93 -38.31
N GLY A 91 6.09 -11.74 -38.56
CA GLY A 91 7.32 -11.36 -39.28
C GLY A 91 8.46 -10.82 -38.41
N GLU A 92 9.21 -11.70 -37.75
CA GLU A 92 10.39 -11.33 -36.96
C GLU A 92 11.57 -10.91 -37.85
N ILE A 93 11.98 -9.65 -37.74
CA ILE A 93 13.28 -9.15 -38.20
C ILE A 93 14.33 -9.59 -37.17
N ASN A 94 15.42 -10.24 -37.59
CA ASN A 94 16.51 -10.61 -36.67
C ASN A 94 17.46 -9.40 -36.46
N GLU A 95 17.71 -9.01 -35.20
CA GLU A 95 18.57 -7.87 -34.84
C GLU A 95 19.99 -7.93 -35.43
N GLY A 96 20.51 -9.13 -35.69
CA GLY A 96 21.83 -9.33 -36.28
C GLY A 96 21.93 -9.00 -37.77
N SER A 97 20.80 -8.87 -38.47
CA SER A 97 20.72 -8.72 -39.93
C SER A 97 20.54 -7.28 -40.42
N VAL A 98 20.31 -6.32 -39.51
CA VAL A 98 20.02 -4.92 -39.87
C VAL A 98 21.30 -4.07 -39.96
N PRO A 99 21.36 -3.07 -40.88
CA PRO A 99 22.49 -2.16 -41.00
C PRO A 99 22.85 -1.48 -39.68
N ALA A 100 24.15 -1.22 -39.45
CA ALA A 100 24.63 -0.49 -38.27
C ALA A 100 23.91 0.85 -38.07
N TYR A 101 23.61 1.52 -39.18
CA TYR A 101 22.84 2.76 -39.22
C TYR A 101 21.48 2.68 -38.49
N TYR A 102 20.77 1.54 -38.56
CA TYR A 102 19.47 1.38 -37.89
C TYR A 102 19.64 1.39 -36.37
N ARG A 103 20.71 0.74 -35.89
CA ARG A 103 21.08 0.72 -34.47
C ARG A 103 21.48 2.10 -34.00
N GLU A 104 22.25 2.84 -34.79
CA GLU A 104 22.66 4.21 -34.47
C GLU A 104 21.46 5.17 -34.39
N VAL A 105 20.52 5.09 -35.34
CA VAL A 105 19.32 5.91 -35.32
C VAL A 105 18.42 5.55 -34.14
N TYR A 106 18.27 4.26 -33.83
CA TYR A 106 17.55 3.80 -32.64
C TYR A 106 18.16 4.36 -31.35
N GLU A 107 19.48 4.24 -31.19
CA GLU A 107 20.21 4.78 -30.05
C GLU A 107 20.11 6.31 -29.97
N ALA A 108 20.00 7.00 -31.09
CA ALA A 108 19.84 8.45 -31.11
C ALA A 108 18.48 8.92 -30.57
N ILE A 109 17.40 8.16 -30.83
CA ILE A 109 16.02 8.62 -30.56
C ILE A 109 15.26 7.82 -29.49
N ARG A 110 15.78 6.68 -29.04
CA ARG A 110 15.14 5.88 -27.97
C ARG A 110 15.00 6.66 -26.67
N CYS A 111 13.95 6.33 -25.93
CA CYS A 111 13.73 6.79 -24.56
C CYS A 111 14.77 6.16 -23.61
N ARG A 112 15.29 6.95 -22.65
CA ARG A 112 16.31 6.48 -21.69
C ARG A 112 15.73 5.63 -20.57
N THR A 113 14.45 5.77 -20.26
CA THR A 113 13.78 5.09 -19.12
C THR A 113 13.21 3.74 -19.54
N GLU A 114 12.59 3.64 -20.72
CA GLU A 114 11.87 2.42 -21.17
C GLU A 114 12.60 1.64 -22.27
N GLU A 115 13.76 2.12 -22.73
CA GLU A 115 14.55 1.56 -23.83
C GLU A 115 13.80 1.35 -25.17
N LYS A 116 12.62 1.97 -25.36
CA LYS A 116 11.76 1.92 -26.57
C LYS A 116 11.69 3.28 -27.28
N VAL A 117 11.10 3.34 -28.47
CA VAL A 117 10.88 4.60 -29.23
C VAL A 117 9.39 4.97 -29.20
N GLN A 118 9.02 6.18 -28.80
CA GLN A 118 7.61 6.62 -28.83
C GLN A 118 7.10 6.78 -30.28
N LEU A 119 5.82 6.45 -30.50
CA LEU A 119 5.16 6.55 -31.80
C LEU A 119 5.18 7.99 -32.33
N GLU A 120 5.00 8.99 -31.47
CA GLU A 120 5.05 10.41 -31.85
C GLU A 120 6.44 10.87 -32.32
N VAL A 121 7.50 10.31 -31.72
CA VAL A 121 8.90 10.56 -32.16
C VAL A 121 9.12 9.94 -33.53
N PHE A 122 8.58 8.73 -33.74
CA PHE A 122 8.63 8.07 -35.04
C PHE A 122 7.81 8.81 -36.11
N GLN A 123 6.63 9.35 -35.77
CA GLN A 123 5.84 10.18 -36.68
C GLN A 123 6.58 11.48 -37.08
N ARG A 124 7.26 12.13 -36.14
CA ARG A 124 8.12 13.29 -36.44
C ARG A 124 9.32 12.92 -37.32
N LEU A 125 9.89 11.73 -37.13
CA LEU A 125 10.93 11.19 -38.00
C LEU A 125 10.39 10.95 -39.42
N LEU A 126 9.19 10.35 -39.53
CA LEU A 126 8.50 10.11 -40.80
C LEU A 126 8.25 11.41 -41.58
N GLN A 127 7.85 12.49 -40.90
CA GLN A 127 7.62 13.80 -41.52
C GLN A 127 8.89 14.40 -42.16
N ARG A 128 10.09 13.93 -41.80
CA ARG A 128 11.37 14.37 -42.41
C ARG A 128 11.77 13.60 -43.67
N THR A 129 11.02 12.56 -44.05
CA THR A 129 11.43 11.63 -45.13
C THR A 129 11.11 12.07 -46.55
N GLU A 130 10.48 13.24 -46.73
CA GLU A 130 10.00 13.79 -48.02
C GLU A 130 9.09 12.83 -48.82
N LEU A 131 8.49 11.83 -48.16
CA LEU A 131 7.58 10.85 -48.78
C LEU A 131 6.17 11.42 -48.98
N SER A 132 5.42 10.84 -49.93
CA SER A 132 4.02 11.22 -50.16
C SER A 132 3.14 10.87 -48.94
N LYS A 133 2.07 11.66 -48.71
CA LYS A 133 1.13 11.42 -47.59
C LYS A 133 0.55 10.01 -47.59
N ALA A 134 0.32 9.43 -48.76
CA ALA A 134 -0.17 8.05 -48.90
C ALA A 134 0.86 7.03 -48.39
N ALA A 135 2.14 7.21 -48.72
CA ALA A 135 3.22 6.33 -48.25
C ALA A 135 3.47 6.48 -46.74
N LEU A 136 3.39 7.71 -46.21
CA LEU A 136 3.53 7.97 -44.77
C LEU A 136 2.45 7.28 -43.94
N ASN A 137 1.19 7.35 -44.38
CA ASN A 137 0.07 6.70 -43.69
C ASN A 137 0.21 5.17 -43.73
N GLN A 138 0.59 4.60 -44.87
CA GLN A 138 0.84 3.16 -44.99
C GLN A 138 1.99 2.70 -44.08
N ILE A 139 3.08 3.47 -43.96
CA ILE A 139 4.18 3.10 -43.05
C ILE A 139 3.73 3.18 -41.58
N ALA A 140 2.96 4.21 -41.22
CA ALA A 140 2.43 4.37 -39.88
C ALA A 140 1.49 3.21 -39.49
N GLU A 141 0.57 2.81 -40.38
CA GLU A 141 -0.34 1.67 -40.15
C GLU A 141 0.39 0.33 -39.96
N ASN A 142 1.56 0.15 -40.59
CA ASN A 142 2.33 -1.09 -40.52
C ASN A 142 3.26 -1.21 -39.29
N VAL A 143 3.41 -0.10 -38.57
CA VAL A 143 4.29 0.06 -37.40
C VAL A 143 3.47 0.48 -36.17
N ASP A 144 2.16 0.71 -36.32
CA ASP A 144 1.29 1.20 -35.25
C ASP A 144 1.29 0.26 -34.03
N SER A 145 1.28 0.86 -32.84
CA SER A 145 1.39 0.13 -31.57
C SER A 145 0.40 0.70 -30.55
N PRO A 146 -0.41 -0.13 -29.88
CA PRO A 146 -1.42 0.32 -28.93
C PRO A 146 -0.82 1.04 -27.72
N ASP A 147 0.42 0.70 -27.36
CA ASP A 147 1.10 1.28 -26.20
C ASP A 147 1.67 2.69 -26.47
N ARG A 148 1.50 3.26 -27.68
CA ARG A 148 2.19 4.48 -28.15
C ARG A 148 3.72 4.38 -28.12
N PHE A 149 4.27 3.20 -27.93
CA PHE A 149 5.70 2.89 -28.01
C PHE A 149 5.95 1.79 -29.04
N LEU A 150 6.99 1.98 -29.84
CA LEU A 150 7.52 1.04 -30.79
C LEU A 150 8.60 0.19 -30.11
N SER A 151 8.44 -1.13 -30.24
CA SER A 151 9.52 -2.05 -29.96
C SER A 151 10.71 -1.77 -30.89
N LYS A 152 11.90 -2.21 -30.49
CA LYS A 152 13.13 -2.10 -31.30
C LYS A 152 12.96 -2.72 -32.69
N LEU A 153 12.29 -3.87 -32.77
CA LEU A 153 12.02 -4.57 -34.03
C LEU A 153 10.98 -3.84 -34.88
N SER A 154 9.88 -3.35 -34.28
CA SER A 154 8.86 -2.55 -34.98
C SER A 154 9.47 -1.26 -35.54
N PHE A 155 10.40 -0.66 -34.81
CA PHE A 155 11.14 0.51 -35.29
C PHE A 155 12.05 0.19 -36.49
N TYR A 156 12.80 -0.92 -36.46
CA TYR A 156 13.61 -1.35 -37.60
C TYR A 156 12.76 -1.68 -38.83
N LYS A 157 11.59 -2.29 -38.63
CA LYS A 157 10.59 -2.50 -39.68
C LYS A 157 10.18 -1.17 -40.31
N GLY A 158 9.91 -0.16 -39.48
CA GLY A 158 9.60 1.20 -39.94
C GLY A 158 10.71 1.81 -40.79
N LEU A 159 11.97 1.72 -40.35
CA LEU A 159 13.13 2.22 -41.11
C LEU A 159 13.30 1.53 -42.47
N ALA A 160 13.07 0.21 -42.53
CA ALA A 160 13.14 -0.54 -43.78
C ALA A 160 12.03 -0.15 -44.76
N LEU A 161 10.81 0.07 -44.26
CA LEU A 161 9.69 0.53 -45.09
C LEU A 161 9.91 1.96 -45.61
N ILE A 162 10.50 2.85 -44.81
CA ILE A 162 10.91 4.19 -45.26
C ILE A 162 11.91 4.10 -46.40
N ALA A 163 12.95 3.27 -46.25
CA ALA A 163 13.99 3.11 -47.27
C ALA A 163 13.43 2.54 -48.58
N LEU A 164 12.50 1.58 -48.50
CA LEU A 164 11.81 1.03 -49.68
C LEU A 164 10.93 2.08 -50.37
N ALA A 165 10.21 2.90 -49.59
CA ALA A 165 9.39 3.98 -50.14
C ALA A 165 10.25 5.06 -50.84
N GLN A 166 11.42 5.38 -50.30
CA GLN A 166 12.37 6.32 -50.93
C GLN A 166 12.95 5.78 -52.25
N GLN A 167 12.98 4.45 -52.43
CA GLN A 167 13.34 3.80 -53.69
C GLN A 167 12.18 3.71 -54.70
N GLY A 168 11.02 4.30 -54.38
CA GLY A 168 9.82 4.26 -55.23
C GLY A 168 9.01 2.96 -55.15
N LYS A 169 9.27 2.09 -54.16
CA LYS A 169 8.52 0.84 -53.94
C LYS A 169 7.36 1.08 -52.96
N GLN A 170 6.26 0.34 -53.10
CA GLN A 170 5.12 0.42 -52.18
C GLN A 170 5.50 -0.15 -50.80
N PRO A 171 5.41 0.63 -49.70
CA PRO A 171 5.85 0.19 -48.38
C PRO A 171 4.88 -0.85 -47.80
N THR A 172 5.14 -2.12 -48.10
CA THR A 172 4.34 -3.26 -47.64
C THR A 172 5.22 -4.28 -46.89
N PRO A 173 4.75 -4.88 -45.78
CA PRO A 173 5.53 -5.85 -45.00
C PRO A 173 6.01 -7.05 -45.81
N LYS A 174 5.25 -7.46 -46.83
CA LYS A 174 5.58 -8.57 -47.73
C LYS A 174 6.88 -8.35 -48.52
N LEU A 175 7.28 -7.09 -48.75
CA LEU A 175 8.55 -6.80 -49.42
C LEU A 175 9.77 -6.96 -48.50
N LEU A 176 9.56 -6.95 -47.18
CA LEU A 176 10.64 -7.14 -46.20
C LEU A 176 11.10 -8.60 -46.15
N GLU A 177 10.22 -9.54 -46.50
CA GLU A 177 10.57 -10.98 -46.64
C GLU A 177 11.60 -11.22 -47.77
N ASN A 178 11.72 -10.30 -48.72
CA ASN A 178 12.73 -10.38 -49.79
C ASN A 178 14.08 -9.74 -49.40
N CYS A 179 14.17 -9.06 -48.25
CA CYS A 179 15.35 -8.32 -47.78
C CYS A 179 16.25 -9.13 -46.83
N ILE A 180 16.23 -10.47 -46.90
CA ILE A 180 16.89 -11.39 -45.96
C ILE A 180 18.42 -11.22 -45.89
N GLN A 181 19.05 -10.71 -46.96
CA GLN A 181 20.52 -10.59 -47.03
C GLN A 181 21.06 -9.18 -46.76
N GLU A 182 20.32 -8.11 -47.12
CA GLU A 182 20.77 -6.73 -46.89
C GLU A 182 19.58 -5.76 -46.88
N PHE A 183 19.32 -5.09 -45.74
CA PHE A 183 18.25 -4.11 -45.65
C PHE A 183 18.68 -2.75 -46.22
N PRO A 184 17.79 -2.05 -46.95
CA PRO A 184 18.13 -0.77 -47.57
C PRO A 184 18.33 0.36 -46.54
N LYS A 185 19.28 1.27 -46.79
CA LYS A 185 19.52 2.42 -45.91
C LYS A 185 18.56 3.58 -46.24
N PRO A 186 17.76 4.08 -45.27
CA PRO A 186 16.91 5.25 -45.48
C PRO A 186 17.73 6.55 -45.45
N GLN A 187 17.31 7.54 -46.24
CA GLN A 187 17.86 8.89 -46.27
C GLN A 187 17.21 9.72 -45.15
N LEU A 188 17.85 9.74 -43.98
CA LEU A 188 17.37 10.45 -42.77
C LEU A 188 18.37 11.48 -42.20
N GLY A 189 19.52 11.70 -42.84
CA GLY A 189 20.59 12.57 -42.33
C GLY A 189 21.56 11.85 -41.38
N GLU A 190 22.37 12.59 -40.61
CA GLU A 190 23.27 11.98 -39.62
C GLU A 190 22.52 11.63 -38.31
N PRO A 191 22.79 10.47 -37.67
CA PRO A 191 22.12 10.07 -36.44
C PRO A 191 22.25 11.09 -35.30
N ARG A 192 23.34 11.86 -35.27
CA ARG A 192 23.58 12.93 -34.28
C ARG A 192 22.53 14.04 -34.37
N GLU A 193 22.08 14.40 -35.57
CA GLU A 193 21.08 15.45 -35.79
C GLU A 193 19.66 14.97 -35.46
N LEU A 194 19.42 13.66 -35.54
CA LEU A 194 18.17 13.02 -35.14
C LEU A 194 17.99 12.98 -33.63
N SER A 195 19.06 13.15 -32.84
CA SER A 195 18.96 13.25 -31.38
C SER A 195 18.09 14.43 -30.92
N ALA A 196 17.88 15.44 -31.76
CA ALA A 196 16.95 16.55 -31.48
C ALA A 196 15.46 16.13 -31.60
N LEU A 197 15.16 15.04 -32.29
CA LEU A 197 13.80 14.46 -32.35
C LEU A 197 13.47 13.62 -31.13
N ARG A 198 14.49 13.19 -30.38
CA ARG A 198 14.30 12.54 -29.09
C ARG A 198 13.41 13.45 -28.25
N MET A 199 12.28 12.93 -27.79
CA MET A 199 11.53 13.61 -26.75
C MET A 199 12.48 13.83 -25.58
N GLN A 200 12.77 15.09 -25.26
CA GLN A 200 12.98 15.43 -23.86
C GLN A 200 11.72 14.90 -23.18
N PRO A 201 11.81 14.08 -22.13
CA PRO A 201 10.61 13.78 -21.35
C PRO A 201 9.93 15.12 -21.09
N ALA A 202 8.62 15.24 -21.34
CA ALA A 202 7.84 16.32 -20.75
C ALA A 202 8.32 16.35 -19.31
N GLN A 203 9.02 17.42 -18.89
CA GLN A 203 9.91 17.44 -17.71
C GLN A 203 9.43 16.38 -16.74
N ASP A 204 10.15 15.26 -16.58
CA ASP A 204 9.81 14.26 -15.57
C ASP A 204 9.53 15.09 -14.32
N ASP A 205 8.27 15.20 -13.94
CA ASP A 205 7.89 16.16 -12.91
C ASP A 205 8.46 15.54 -11.65
N ALA A 206 9.66 15.97 -11.27
CA ALA A 206 10.46 15.31 -10.25
C ALA A 206 9.70 15.24 -8.92
N LEU A 207 8.74 16.15 -8.75
CA LEU A 207 7.83 16.17 -7.62
C LEU A 207 6.77 15.08 -7.67
N THR A 208 6.29 14.67 -8.85
CA THR A 208 5.17 13.75 -9.02
C THR A 208 5.61 12.28 -8.92
N ILE A 209 4.88 11.50 -8.12
CA ILE A 209 5.01 10.04 -8.09
C ILE A 209 3.81 9.42 -8.81
N SER A 210 4.04 8.93 -10.03
CA SER A 210 3.02 8.20 -10.80
C SER A 210 3.01 6.72 -10.42
N GLN A 211 2.34 6.39 -9.31
CA GLN A 211 2.10 5.00 -8.90
C GLN A 211 0.66 4.77 -8.48
N THR A 212 0.19 3.55 -8.67
CA THR A 212 -1.12 3.07 -8.20
C THR A 212 -0.95 2.17 -6.96
N LEU A 213 -2.04 2.01 -6.19
CA LEU A 213 -2.05 1.12 -5.03
C LEU A 213 -1.63 -0.32 -5.43
N ASP A 214 -2.16 -0.84 -6.52
CA ASP A 214 -1.85 -2.21 -6.96
C ASP A 214 -0.38 -2.38 -7.36
N GLN A 215 0.22 -1.36 -8.00
CA GLN A 215 1.65 -1.36 -8.31
C GLN A 215 2.51 -1.34 -7.04
N LEU A 216 2.11 -0.59 -6.01
CA LEU A 216 2.83 -0.54 -4.73
C LEU A 216 2.74 -1.89 -4.00
N LEU A 217 1.54 -2.45 -3.88
CA LEU A 217 1.31 -3.71 -3.17
C LEU A 217 1.88 -4.94 -3.90
N SER A 218 2.06 -4.87 -5.21
CA SER A 218 2.64 -5.97 -6.01
C SER A 218 4.17 -6.00 -6.02
N ARG A 219 4.86 -4.98 -5.47
CA ARG A 219 6.34 -4.94 -5.46
C ARG A 219 6.95 -6.10 -4.69
N ASP A 220 6.42 -6.39 -3.51
CA ASP A 220 6.79 -7.55 -2.71
C ASP A 220 5.64 -7.90 -1.76
N THR A 221 5.61 -9.14 -1.32
CA THR A 221 4.78 -9.58 -0.20
C THR A 221 5.68 -10.38 0.72
N VAL A 222 5.85 -9.87 1.94
CA VAL A 222 6.77 -10.46 2.92
C VAL A 222 5.97 -11.14 4.02
N GLN A 223 6.15 -12.45 4.16
CA GLN A 223 5.54 -13.24 5.22
C GLN A 223 6.46 -13.26 6.45
N VAL A 224 5.88 -13.09 7.64
CA VAL A 224 6.60 -13.14 8.92
C VAL A 224 5.94 -14.19 9.80
N GLU A 225 6.64 -15.29 10.04
CA GLU A 225 6.16 -16.43 10.83
C GLU A 225 6.96 -16.57 12.12
N LEU A 226 6.27 -16.99 13.19
CA LEU A 226 6.90 -17.21 14.49
C LEU A 226 7.57 -18.59 14.52
N ILE A 227 8.86 -18.64 14.88
CA ILE A 227 9.52 -19.92 15.15
C ILE A 227 9.29 -20.28 16.64
N PRO A 228 8.65 -21.44 16.94
CA PRO A 228 8.24 -21.79 18.31
C PRO A 228 9.41 -21.95 19.28
N GLU A 229 10.57 -22.37 18.76
CA GLU A 229 11.74 -22.67 19.57
C GLU A 229 12.50 -21.39 19.93
N LYS A 230 12.56 -21.07 21.23
CA LYS A 230 13.41 -19.99 21.72
C LYS A 230 14.88 -20.44 21.64
N LYS A 231 15.68 -19.84 20.76
CA LYS A 231 17.11 -20.14 20.58
C LYS A 231 18.00 -19.26 21.46
N GLY A 232 19.27 -19.65 21.62
CA GLY A 232 20.30 -18.93 22.36
C GLY A 232 20.84 -19.70 23.56
N LEU A 233 22.17 -19.80 23.67
CA LEU A 233 22.86 -20.57 24.73
C LEU A 233 22.67 -19.99 26.14
N PHE A 234 22.61 -18.66 26.25
CA PHE A 234 22.55 -17.97 27.56
C PHE A 234 21.30 -17.08 27.73
N LEU A 235 20.75 -16.54 26.63
CA LEU A 235 19.54 -15.73 26.62
C LEU A 235 18.62 -16.21 25.51
N LYS A 236 17.57 -16.93 25.90
CA LYS A 236 16.54 -17.41 24.98
C LYS A 236 15.83 -16.23 24.29
N HIS A 237 15.91 -16.15 22.96
CA HIS A 237 15.21 -15.15 22.14
C HIS A 237 14.20 -15.81 21.20
N VAL A 238 13.19 -15.02 20.79
CA VAL A 238 12.22 -15.41 19.76
C VAL A 238 12.83 -15.08 18.39
N GLU A 239 12.74 -16.04 17.47
CA GLU A 239 13.10 -15.85 16.06
C GLU A 239 11.84 -15.84 15.19
N TYR A 240 11.95 -15.10 14.09
CA TYR A 240 10.94 -14.98 13.06
C TYR A 240 11.54 -15.47 11.75
N GLN A 241 10.78 -16.28 11.02
CA GLN A 241 11.09 -16.57 9.62
C GLN A 241 10.47 -15.46 8.77
N VAL A 242 11.30 -14.78 8.01
CA VAL A 242 10.92 -13.68 7.11
C VAL A 242 11.11 -14.17 5.69
N THR A 243 10.02 -14.29 4.94
CA THR A 243 10.01 -14.82 3.57
C THR A 243 9.57 -13.74 2.59
N SER A 244 10.47 -13.32 1.69
CA SER A 244 10.13 -12.38 0.62
C SER A 244 9.67 -13.14 -0.63
N GLN A 245 8.52 -12.75 -1.16
CA GLN A 245 8.02 -13.30 -2.43
C GLN A 245 8.77 -12.72 -3.63
N ARG A 246 9.26 -11.48 -3.59
CA ARG A 246 10.09 -10.89 -4.67
C ARG A 246 11.41 -11.66 -4.82
N TYR A 247 12.08 -11.93 -3.72
CA TYR A 247 13.40 -12.58 -3.73
C TYR A 247 13.34 -14.11 -3.68
N LYS A 248 12.18 -14.70 -3.36
CA LYS A 248 12.00 -16.16 -3.18
C LYS A 248 12.97 -16.74 -2.15
N ILE A 249 13.27 -15.97 -1.11
CA ILE A 249 14.21 -16.33 -0.05
C ILE A 249 13.53 -16.19 1.31
N SER A 250 13.83 -17.14 2.19
CA SER A 250 13.50 -17.08 3.62
C SER A 250 14.77 -16.87 4.44
N VAL A 251 14.71 -15.93 5.38
CA VAL A 251 15.78 -15.66 6.35
C VAL A 251 15.23 -15.67 7.76
N TYR A 252 16.09 -15.96 8.73
CA TYR A 252 15.75 -15.90 10.15
C TYR A 252 16.18 -14.56 10.73
N ARG A 253 15.28 -13.90 11.45
CA ARG A 253 15.50 -12.61 12.11
C ARG A 253 14.95 -12.64 13.51
N ARG A 254 15.66 -12.04 14.46
CA ARG A 254 15.13 -11.73 15.79
C ARG A 254 14.67 -10.28 15.84
N TYR A 255 13.88 -9.93 16.86
CA TYR A 255 13.39 -8.55 17.03
C TYR A 255 14.54 -7.51 17.05
N SER A 256 15.69 -7.81 17.67
CA SER A 256 16.82 -6.89 17.68
C SER A 256 17.49 -6.70 16.32
N ASP A 257 17.29 -7.60 15.35
CA ASP A 257 17.73 -7.37 13.98
C ASP A 257 16.83 -6.36 13.27
N PHE A 258 15.50 -6.46 13.50
CA PHE A 258 14.53 -5.45 13.04
C PHE A 258 14.83 -4.08 13.67
N ASP A 259 15.17 -4.04 14.95
CA ASP A 259 15.53 -2.81 15.67
C ASP A 259 16.72 -2.10 15.01
N VAL A 260 17.81 -2.82 14.74
CA VAL A 260 18.95 -2.29 14.01
C VAL A 260 18.59 -1.89 12.58
N PHE A 261 17.78 -2.70 11.90
CA PHE A 261 17.33 -2.39 10.55
C PHE A 261 16.52 -1.08 10.48
N HIS A 262 15.61 -0.87 11.43
CA HIS A 262 14.85 0.37 11.57
C HIS A 262 15.75 1.57 11.89
N GLU A 263 16.73 1.42 12.78
CA GLU A 263 17.71 2.48 13.08
C GLU A 263 18.49 2.90 11.81
N VAL A 264 19.00 1.94 11.02
CA VAL A 264 19.75 2.29 9.80
C VAL A 264 18.83 2.80 8.69
N LEU A 265 17.56 2.36 8.61
CA LEU A 265 16.57 2.94 7.71
C LEU A 265 16.33 4.41 8.03
N LEU A 266 16.18 4.78 9.30
CA LEU A 266 16.04 6.18 9.73
C LEU A 266 17.29 7.02 9.42
N GLN A 267 18.48 6.44 9.54
CA GLN A 267 19.73 7.12 9.17
C GLN A 267 19.84 7.34 7.66
N ARG A 268 19.50 6.32 6.86
CA ARG A 268 19.55 6.37 5.40
C ARG A 268 18.47 7.29 4.83
N PHE A 269 17.24 7.19 5.32
CA PHE A 269 16.04 7.80 4.75
C PHE A 269 15.35 8.75 5.75
N ALA A 270 16.10 9.71 6.27
CA ALA A 270 15.61 10.68 7.25
C ALA A 270 14.37 11.48 6.79
N TYR A 271 14.18 11.61 5.46
CA TYR A 271 13.14 12.42 4.82
C TYR A 271 11.94 11.61 4.30
N ARG A 272 11.85 10.32 4.60
CA ARG A 272 10.83 9.38 4.08
C ARG A 272 9.94 8.82 5.17
N VAL A 273 8.80 8.21 4.81
CA VAL A 273 7.85 7.58 5.74
C VAL A 273 8.37 6.22 6.19
N VAL A 274 9.28 6.22 7.17
CA VAL A 274 9.80 5.00 7.81
C VAL A 274 8.82 4.50 8.88
N PRO A 275 8.30 3.26 8.80
CA PRO A 275 7.34 2.75 9.76
C PRO A 275 7.91 2.45 11.14
N ALA A 276 7.12 2.69 12.19
CA ALA A 276 7.52 2.40 13.55
C ALA A 276 7.54 0.88 13.84
N LEU A 277 8.44 0.45 14.74
CA LEU A 277 8.45 -0.92 15.24
C LEU A 277 7.49 -1.09 16.44
N PRO A 278 6.94 -2.30 16.63
CA PRO A 278 6.20 -2.61 17.85
C PRO A 278 7.11 -2.47 19.09
N PRO A 279 6.55 -2.18 20.27
CA PRO A 279 7.34 -1.82 21.45
C PRO A 279 8.30 -2.92 21.91
N LYS A 280 9.48 -2.48 22.37
CA LYS A 280 10.40 -3.31 23.18
C LYS A 280 9.66 -3.73 24.45
N ARG A 281 9.75 -5.01 24.83
CA ARG A 281 9.01 -5.53 26.00
C ARG A 281 9.57 -4.87 27.26
N MET A 282 8.80 -4.00 27.92
CA MET A 282 9.26 -3.21 29.08
C MET A 282 9.02 -3.88 30.45
N LEU A 283 8.24 -4.98 30.55
CA LEU A 283 8.07 -5.73 31.80
C LEU A 283 8.28 -7.23 31.59
N LYS A 284 9.42 -7.74 32.08
CA LYS A 284 9.71 -9.17 32.13
C LYS A 284 9.37 -9.65 33.55
N GLY A 285 8.26 -10.37 33.71
CA GLY A 285 7.90 -11.04 34.99
C GLY A 285 6.46 -10.86 35.51
N VAL A 286 5.63 -10.04 34.86
CA VAL A 286 4.26 -9.72 35.33
C VAL A 286 3.17 -10.36 34.46
N LEU A 287 3.54 -10.94 33.31
CA LEU A 287 2.60 -11.47 32.33
C LEU A 287 2.37 -12.97 32.54
N THR A 288 1.10 -13.37 32.51
CA THR A 288 0.67 -14.78 32.44
C THR A 288 1.16 -15.43 31.12
N SER A 289 1.19 -16.76 31.06
CA SER A 289 1.59 -17.47 29.83
C SER A 289 0.70 -17.16 28.62
N VAL A 290 -0.58 -16.87 28.85
CA VAL A 290 -1.56 -16.46 27.82
C VAL A 290 -1.22 -15.08 27.27
N SER A 291 -0.99 -14.09 28.16
CA SER A 291 -0.61 -12.74 27.75
C SER A 291 0.78 -12.67 27.10
N GLU A 292 1.70 -13.60 27.41
CA GLU A 292 2.98 -13.72 26.67
C GLU A 292 2.74 -14.19 25.23
N ARG A 293 1.84 -15.15 24.98
CA ARG A 293 1.53 -15.63 23.62
C ARG A 293 0.87 -14.52 22.79
N GLU A 294 -0.13 -13.85 23.35
CA GLU A 294 -0.82 -12.72 22.69
C GLU A 294 0.16 -11.59 22.37
N PHE A 295 1.07 -11.27 23.29
CA PHE A 295 2.12 -10.28 23.05
C PHE A 295 3.05 -10.66 21.90
N ILE A 296 3.49 -11.92 21.85
CA ILE A 296 4.40 -12.41 20.80
C ILE A 296 3.69 -12.40 19.43
N GLU A 297 2.42 -12.81 19.39
CA GLU A 297 1.63 -12.81 18.15
C GLU A 297 1.31 -11.39 17.67
N GLY A 298 0.89 -10.49 18.56
CA GLY A 298 0.69 -9.09 18.24
C GLY A 298 1.96 -8.42 17.70
N ARG A 299 3.12 -8.77 18.27
CA ARG A 299 4.41 -8.35 17.73
C ARG A 299 4.70 -8.93 16.35
N ARG A 300 4.44 -10.22 16.11
CA ARG A 300 4.64 -10.87 14.80
C ARG A 300 3.82 -10.16 13.73
N ARG A 301 2.53 -9.90 13.99
CA ARG A 301 1.64 -9.14 13.09
C ARG A 301 2.20 -7.74 12.79
N ALA A 302 2.58 -6.99 13.82
CA ALA A 302 3.15 -5.65 13.65
C ALA A 302 4.49 -5.65 12.87
N LEU A 303 5.38 -6.62 13.12
CA LEU A 303 6.61 -6.80 12.32
C LEU A 303 6.29 -7.12 10.86
N GLY A 304 5.25 -7.93 10.61
CA GLY A 304 4.72 -8.20 9.27
C GLY A 304 4.25 -6.94 8.56
N ARG A 305 3.46 -6.09 9.22
CA ARG A 305 3.01 -4.81 8.64
C ARG A 305 4.18 -3.86 8.38
N PHE A 306 5.08 -3.71 9.36
CA PHE A 306 6.31 -2.93 9.23
C PHE A 306 7.10 -3.31 7.96
N ILE A 307 7.42 -4.60 7.80
CA ILE A 307 8.29 -5.02 6.69
C ILE A 307 7.58 -4.95 5.33
N ASN A 308 6.25 -5.17 5.27
CA ASN A 308 5.50 -4.99 4.03
C ASN A 308 5.41 -3.51 3.62
N LEU A 309 5.18 -2.59 4.57
CA LEU A 309 5.24 -1.16 4.28
C LEU A 309 6.62 -0.75 3.74
N VAL A 310 7.70 -1.30 4.33
CA VAL A 310 9.06 -1.05 3.85
C VAL A 310 9.31 -1.66 2.46
N ALA A 311 8.93 -2.92 2.25
CA ALA A 311 9.21 -3.64 1.00
C ALA A 311 8.36 -3.16 -0.18
N CYS A 312 7.19 -2.56 0.08
CA CYS A 312 6.33 -1.94 -0.93
C CYS A 312 6.66 -0.47 -1.20
N HIS A 313 7.50 0.17 -0.39
CA HIS A 313 7.85 1.57 -0.55
C HIS A 313 8.76 1.78 -1.79
N PRO A 314 8.47 2.72 -2.70
CA PRO A 314 9.20 2.86 -3.97
C PRO A 314 10.71 3.06 -3.79
N PHE A 315 11.10 3.86 -2.79
CA PHE A 315 12.50 4.19 -2.56
C PHE A 315 13.22 3.13 -1.73
N PHE A 316 12.53 2.47 -0.80
CA PHE A 316 13.17 1.49 0.07
C PHE A 316 13.34 0.15 -0.65
N SER A 317 12.35 -0.25 -1.42
CA SER A 317 12.31 -1.55 -2.11
C SER A 317 13.47 -1.78 -3.09
N GLU A 318 14.07 -0.70 -3.61
CA GLU A 318 15.22 -0.74 -4.51
C GLU A 318 16.57 -0.54 -3.80
N ASP A 319 16.58 -0.25 -2.50
CA ASP A 319 17.82 0.00 -1.75
C ASP A 319 18.46 -1.31 -1.26
N GLU A 320 19.80 -1.36 -1.36
CA GLU A 320 20.59 -2.52 -0.95
C GLU A 320 20.45 -2.85 0.54
N LEU A 321 20.08 -1.90 1.41
CA LEU A 321 19.78 -2.16 2.82
C LEU A 321 18.59 -3.12 2.97
N VAL A 322 17.48 -2.86 2.28
CA VAL A 322 16.26 -3.68 2.35
C VAL A 322 16.53 -5.06 1.74
N LYS A 323 17.17 -5.09 0.58
CA LYS A 323 17.59 -6.34 -0.07
C LYS A 323 18.49 -7.17 0.83
N THR A 324 19.49 -6.56 1.48
CA THR A 324 20.36 -7.26 2.45
C THR A 324 19.56 -7.82 3.62
N PHE A 325 18.65 -7.04 4.20
CA PHE A 325 17.81 -7.50 5.31
C PHE A 325 16.91 -8.68 4.91
N LEU A 326 16.42 -8.73 3.67
CA LEU A 326 15.51 -9.79 3.20
C LEU A 326 16.23 -11.04 2.67
N THR A 327 17.51 -10.94 2.27
CA THR A 327 18.20 -12.03 1.55
C THR A 327 19.42 -12.61 2.26
N PHE A 328 20.05 -11.86 3.17
CA PHE A 328 21.29 -12.30 3.81
C PHE A 328 21.05 -13.34 4.92
N ASN A 329 21.68 -14.51 4.83
CA ASN A 329 21.49 -15.61 5.81
C ASN A 329 22.55 -15.69 6.92
N GLY A 330 23.54 -14.78 6.94
CA GLY A 330 24.60 -14.77 7.94
C GLY A 330 24.16 -14.23 9.31
N SER A 331 24.86 -14.65 10.37
CA SER A 331 24.58 -14.25 11.76
C SER A 331 24.95 -12.80 12.08
N ASP A 332 25.75 -12.17 11.22
CA ASP A 332 26.30 -10.81 11.35
C ASP A 332 25.48 -9.76 10.57
N VAL A 333 24.20 -10.04 10.27
CA VAL A 333 23.31 -9.14 9.51
C VAL A 333 23.31 -7.71 10.05
N GLN A 334 23.32 -7.53 11.37
CA GLN A 334 23.32 -6.21 11.99
C GLN A 334 24.58 -5.39 11.67
N THR A 335 25.75 -6.04 11.64
CA THR A 335 27.03 -5.41 11.28
C THR A 335 27.01 -5.04 9.81
N LYS A 336 26.61 -5.97 8.95
CA LYS A 336 26.51 -5.76 7.51
C LYS A 336 25.60 -4.58 7.15
N LEU A 337 24.44 -4.46 7.82
CA LEU A 337 23.51 -3.33 7.64
C LEU A 337 24.15 -1.99 8.02
N ARG A 338 24.83 -1.93 9.16
CA ARG A 338 25.52 -0.72 9.61
C ARG A 338 26.64 -0.32 8.66
N ASP A 339 27.41 -1.27 8.17
CA ASP A 339 28.53 -1.00 7.26
C ASP A 339 28.05 -0.52 5.89
N THR A 340 26.99 -1.12 5.34
CA THR A 340 26.34 -0.65 4.11
C THR A 340 25.82 0.79 4.28
N CYS A 341 25.14 1.09 5.39
CA CYS A 341 24.61 2.43 5.65
C CYS A 341 25.74 3.47 5.78
N LYS A 342 26.82 3.16 6.51
CA LYS A 342 27.98 4.05 6.65
C LYS A 342 28.68 4.33 5.33
N LYS A 343 28.80 3.31 4.47
CA LYS A 343 29.47 3.42 3.17
C LYS A 343 28.68 4.31 2.19
N THR A 344 27.37 4.16 2.15
CA THR A 344 26.51 4.85 1.19
C THR A 344 26.15 6.28 1.63
N GLY A 345 26.00 6.52 2.94
CA GLY A 345 25.53 7.80 3.45
C GLY A 345 24.01 7.99 3.35
N ASP A 346 23.53 9.15 3.78
CA ASP A 346 22.10 9.48 3.77
C ASP A 346 21.55 9.78 2.36
N GLU A 347 20.23 9.83 2.24
CA GLU A 347 19.54 10.06 0.97
C GLU A 347 19.95 11.38 0.31
N PHE A 348 20.14 12.44 1.09
CA PHE A 348 20.54 13.76 0.58
C PHE A 348 21.89 13.72 -0.14
N MET A 349 22.85 12.97 0.38
CA MET A 349 24.17 12.82 -0.25
C MET A 349 24.12 12.01 -1.57
N THR A 350 23.10 11.17 -1.75
CA THR A 350 23.03 10.22 -2.87
C THR A 350 22.01 10.61 -3.94
N HIS A 351 20.98 11.38 -3.59
CA HIS A 351 19.90 11.69 -4.51
C HIS A 351 20.29 12.85 -5.42
N ARG A 352 20.25 12.59 -6.73
CA ARG A 352 20.67 13.53 -7.80
C ARG A 352 20.05 14.93 -7.73
N ILE A 353 18.82 15.05 -7.21
CA ILE A 353 18.06 16.30 -7.18
C ILE A 353 18.23 17.04 -5.84
N ALA A 354 18.89 16.43 -4.85
CA ALA A 354 18.89 16.93 -3.47
C ALA A 354 19.37 18.38 -3.31
N THR A 355 20.45 18.75 -4.00
CA THR A 355 21.00 20.12 -3.96
C THR A 355 20.23 21.11 -4.84
N GLN A 356 19.33 20.62 -5.71
CA GLN A 356 18.52 21.42 -6.63
C GLN A 356 17.03 21.43 -6.24
N ALA A 357 16.66 20.79 -5.13
CA ALA A 357 15.26 20.57 -4.76
C ALA A 357 14.41 21.86 -4.75
N LYS A 358 15.01 22.99 -4.37
CA LYS A 358 14.38 24.32 -4.37
C LYS A 358 13.80 24.72 -5.73
N GLU A 359 14.44 24.33 -6.84
CA GLU A 359 14.05 24.71 -8.19
C GLU A 359 12.75 24.02 -8.64
N TYR A 360 12.45 22.87 -8.06
CA TYR A 360 11.25 22.10 -8.38
C TYR A 360 10.07 22.51 -7.51
N LEU A 361 10.31 23.06 -6.31
CA LEU A 361 9.25 23.32 -5.34
C LEU A 361 8.43 24.57 -5.69
N PRO A 362 7.10 24.54 -5.52
CA PRO A 362 6.27 25.72 -5.66
C PRO A 362 6.51 26.71 -4.49
N ALA A 363 6.29 28.00 -4.74
CA ALA A 363 6.55 29.05 -3.76
C ALA A 363 5.73 28.92 -2.46
N ASP A 364 4.56 28.29 -2.53
CA ASP A 364 3.63 28.05 -1.42
C ASP A 364 3.78 26.67 -0.76
N ILE A 365 4.86 25.92 -1.05
CA ILE A 365 5.05 24.55 -0.57
C ILE A 365 4.88 24.39 0.95
N GLN A 366 5.30 25.37 1.75
CA GLN A 366 5.16 25.33 3.21
C GLN A 366 3.69 25.39 3.66
N ALA A 367 2.87 26.17 2.95
CA ALA A 367 1.43 26.24 3.18
C ALA A 367 0.74 24.94 2.73
N GLN A 368 1.15 24.40 1.57
CA GLN A 368 0.65 23.10 1.09
C GLN A 368 0.99 21.95 2.06
N PHE A 369 2.20 21.94 2.60
CA PHE A 369 2.62 20.99 3.64
C PHE A 369 1.73 21.11 4.89
N SER A 370 1.50 22.32 5.38
CA SER A 370 0.66 22.56 6.56
C SER A 370 -0.76 22.05 6.37
N THR A 371 -1.37 22.35 5.20
CA THR A 371 -2.69 21.86 4.82
C THR A 371 -2.72 20.33 4.72
N SER A 372 -1.74 19.73 4.04
CA SER A 372 -1.66 18.27 3.84
C SER A 372 -1.50 17.53 5.17
N ARG A 373 -0.68 18.06 6.08
CA ARG A 373 -0.50 17.51 7.43
C ARG A 373 -1.82 17.50 8.21
N ASP A 374 -2.59 18.59 8.17
CA ASP A 374 -3.85 18.66 8.89
C ASP A 374 -4.92 17.72 8.31
N VAL A 375 -4.98 17.61 6.97
CA VAL A 375 -5.86 16.64 6.29
C VAL A 375 -5.50 15.20 6.68
N ILE A 376 -4.23 14.82 6.56
CA ILE A 376 -3.77 13.46 6.88
C ILE A 376 -3.97 13.14 8.37
N ARG A 377 -3.80 14.12 9.27
CA ARG A 377 -4.14 13.97 10.69
C ARG A 377 -5.62 13.67 10.90
N ASN A 378 -6.52 14.34 10.19
CA ASN A 378 -7.96 14.10 10.29
C ASN A 378 -8.34 12.71 9.75
N ILE A 379 -7.71 12.28 8.66
CA ILE A 379 -7.84 10.91 8.11
C ILE A 379 -7.40 9.90 9.15
N HIS A 380 -6.20 10.04 9.72
CA HIS A 380 -5.70 9.17 10.78
C HIS A 380 -6.67 9.05 11.95
N ASN A 381 -7.13 10.18 12.50
CA ASN A 381 -8.05 10.18 13.64
C ASN A 381 -9.37 9.47 13.33
N SER A 382 -9.86 9.58 12.09
CA SER A 382 -11.09 8.95 11.66
C SER A 382 -10.93 7.44 11.46
N PHE A 383 -9.85 7.02 10.79
CA PHE A 383 -9.52 5.60 10.62
C PHE A 383 -9.21 4.92 11.96
N GLN A 384 -8.64 5.65 12.92
CA GLN A 384 -8.38 5.15 14.26
C GLN A 384 -9.70 4.80 14.97
N LYS A 385 -10.70 5.69 14.91
CA LYS A 385 -12.05 5.40 15.41
C LYS A 385 -12.69 4.22 14.67
N LEU A 386 -12.53 4.14 13.35
CA LEU A 386 -13.06 3.05 12.54
C LEU A 386 -12.48 1.70 12.97
N ARG A 387 -11.16 1.64 13.19
CA ARG A 387 -10.44 0.49 13.71
C ARG A 387 -10.95 0.09 15.10
N ASP A 388 -11.08 1.04 16.02
CA ASP A 388 -11.58 0.77 17.38
C ASP A 388 -13.00 0.18 17.37
N ARG A 389 -13.82 0.51 16.36
CA ARG A 389 -15.14 -0.10 16.18
C ARG A 389 -15.04 -1.49 15.58
N ALA A 390 -14.24 -1.68 14.53
CA ALA A 390 -14.05 -2.99 13.90
C ALA A 390 -13.47 -4.02 14.89
N GLU A 391 -12.51 -3.61 15.72
CA GLU A 391 -11.93 -4.45 16.78
C GLU A 391 -12.99 -4.89 17.79
N LYS A 392 -13.83 -3.97 18.28
CA LYS A 392 -14.98 -4.31 19.13
C LYS A 392 -16.01 -5.22 18.45
N MET A 393 -16.10 -5.22 17.12
CA MET A 393 -16.96 -6.17 16.41
C MET A 393 -16.34 -7.56 16.44
N ALA A 394 -15.05 -7.67 16.11
CA ALA A 394 -14.30 -8.91 16.18
C ALA A 394 -14.33 -9.53 17.58
N ASP A 395 -14.15 -8.71 18.63
CA ASP A 395 -14.21 -9.17 20.02
C ASP A 395 -15.60 -9.70 20.38
N ARG A 396 -16.67 -9.00 20.01
CA ARG A 396 -18.05 -9.49 20.23
C ARG A 396 -18.33 -10.80 19.50
N SER A 397 -17.79 -10.99 18.30
CA SER A 397 -17.91 -12.24 17.55
C SER A 397 -17.22 -13.41 18.30
N LYS A 398 -16.06 -13.16 18.92
CA LYS A 398 -15.35 -14.14 19.76
C LYS A 398 -16.07 -14.41 21.09
N GLU A 399 -16.63 -13.39 21.72
CA GLU A 399 -17.45 -13.52 22.93
C GLU A 399 -18.70 -14.36 22.66
N ASN A 400 -19.42 -14.05 21.57
CA ASN A 400 -20.59 -14.83 21.12
C ASN A 400 -20.23 -16.31 20.90
N ALA A 401 -19.06 -16.59 20.29
CA ALA A 401 -18.58 -17.95 20.14
C ALA A 401 -18.39 -18.65 21.50
N THR A 402 -17.83 -17.93 22.48
CA THR A 402 -17.64 -18.45 23.84
C THR A 402 -18.98 -18.73 24.51
N ASP A 403 -19.95 -17.82 24.40
CA ASP A 403 -21.28 -17.97 24.98
C ASP A 403 -22.04 -19.16 24.39
N LEU A 404 -22.02 -19.31 23.06
CA LEU A 404 -22.64 -20.44 22.36
C LEU A 404 -22.04 -21.78 22.82
N LEU A 405 -20.72 -21.82 22.98
CA LEU A 405 -20.03 -23.02 23.48
C LEU A 405 -20.44 -23.34 24.91
N MET A 406 -20.49 -22.33 25.78
CA MET A 406 -20.91 -22.52 27.18
C MET A 406 -22.37 -22.94 27.27
N PHE A 407 -23.26 -22.36 26.48
CA PHE A 407 -24.65 -22.78 26.40
C PHE A 407 -24.78 -24.25 25.98
N GLY A 408 -24.06 -24.66 24.93
CA GLY A 408 -24.01 -26.05 24.50
C GLY A 408 -23.48 -26.99 25.59
N ARG A 409 -22.44 -26.58 26.33
CA ARG A 409 -21.92 -27.36 27.47
C ARG A 409 -22.97 -27.56 28.56
N GLU A 410 -23.73 -26.53 28.93
CA GLU A 410 -24.80 -26.66 29.93
C GLU A 410 -25.91 -27.61 29.45
N LEU A 411 -26.30 -27.55 28.17
CA LEU A 411 -27.22 -28.52 27.58
C LEU A 411 -26.70 -29.96 27.68
N SER A 412 -25.40 -30.15 27.42
CA SER A 412 -24.75 -31.46 27.51
C SER A 412 -24.70 -31.98 28.95
N THR A 413 -24.40 -31.10 29.91
CA THR A 413 -24.38 -31.41 31.34
C THR A 413 -25.78 -31.85 31.79
N LEU A 414 -26.81 -31.06 31.47
CA LEU A 414 -28.20 -31.38 31.79
C LEU A 414 -28.67 -32.68 31.12
N GLY A 415 -28.29 -32.89 29.86
CA GLY A 415 -28.62 -34.10 29.11
C GLY A 415 -27.85 -35.36 29.55
N SER A 416 -26.74 -35.21 30.27
CA SER A 416 -25.91 -36.32 30.76
C SER A 416 -26.16 -36.66 32.23
N ASP A 417 -27.07 -35.94 32.92
CA ASP A 417 -27.44 -36.25 34.30
C ASP A 417 -28.03 -37.67 34.40
N ALA A 418 -27.34 -38.54 35.15
CA ALA A 418 -27.70 -39.94 35.35
C ALA A 418 -28.60 -40.17 36.58
N SER A 419 -29.01 -39.11 37.27
CA SER A 419 -29.85 -39.20 38.45
C SER A 419 -31.14 -39.98 38.16
N PRO A 420 -31.51 -40.95 39.02
CA PRO A 420 -32.73 -41.71 38.85
C PRO A 420 -33.94 -40.80 39.01
N LEU A 421 -34.97 -41.04 38.20
CA LEU A 421 -36.24 -40.32 38.34
C LEU A 421 -36.84 -40.63 39.72
N PRO A 422 -37.29 -39.61 40.49
CA PRO A 422 -37.95 -39.82 41.77
C PRO A 422 -39.17 -40.73 41.63
N SER A 423 -39.50 -41.52 42.66
CA SER A 423 -40.70 -42.38 42.67
C SER A 423 -42.02 -41.63 42.57
N LEU A 424 -42.02 -40.32 42.83
CA LEU A 424 -43.16 -39.42 42.65
C LEU A 424 -43.38 -39.01 41.18
N ALA A 425 -42.41 -39.25 40.30
CA ALA A 425 -42.54 -38.94 38.88
C ALA A 425 -43.47 -39.96 38.20
N SER A 426 -44.35 -39.47 37.32
CA SER A 426 -45.26 -40.32 36.54
C SER A 426 -44.48 -41.35 35.70
N SER A 427 -45.04 -42.56 35.57
CA SER A 427 -44.53 -43.60 34.66
C SER A 427 -44.53 -43.17 33.18
N GLN A 428 -45.19 -42.05 32.84
CA GLN A 428 -45.22 -41.44 31.51
C GLN A 428 -44.19 -40.30 31.34
N SER A 429 -43.18 -40.18 32.21
CA SER A 429 -42.18 -39.11 32.15
C SER A 429 -41.40 -39.09 30.83
N THR A 430 -41.46 -37.96 30.11
CA THR A 430 -40.70 -37.70 28.87
C THR A 430 -39.26 -37.25 29.14
N TRP A 431 -38.85 -37.13 30.41
CA TRP A 431 -37.55 -36.60 30.82
C TRP A 431 -36.36 -37.40 30.27
N GLY A 432 -36.48 -38.73 30.18
CA GLY A 432 -35.42 -39.58 29.61
C GLY A 432 -35.11 -39.21 28.16
N THR A 433 -36.15 -39.10 27.32
CA THR A 433 -36.04 -38.66 25.93
C THR A 433 -35.54 -37.23 25.85
N LEU A 434 -36.04 -36.35 26.72
CA LEU A 434 -35.64 -34.94 26.77
C LEU A 434 -34.14 -34.77 27.03
N ARG A 435 -33.57 -35.52 27.98
CA ARG A 435 -32.12 -35.52 28.26
C ARG A 435 -31.30 -35.90 27.04
N GLN A 436 -31.68 -36.97 26.34
CA GLN A 436 -30.98 -37.40 25.12
C GLN A 436 -31.08 -36.34 24.01
N SER A 437 -32.23 -35.70 23.87
CA SER A 437 -32.44 -34.58 22.94
C SER A 437 -31.57 -33.37 23.25
N LEU A 438 -31.48 -32.97 24.53
CA LEU A 438 -30.62 -31.87 24.98
C LEU A 438 -29.14 -32.17 24.72
N LYS A 439 -28.71 -33.42 24.96
CA LYS A 439 -27.35 -33.88 24.64
C LYS A 439 -27.06 -33.92 23.14
N SER A 440 -28.06 -34.24 22.31
CA SER A 440 -27.90 -34.16 20.85
C SER A 440 -27.79 -32.71 20.39
N LEU A 441 -28.53 -31.80 21.02
CA LEU A 441 -28.58 -30.39 20.68
C LEU A 441 -27.27 -29.66 21.02
N SER A 442 -26.55 -30.08 22.07
CA SER A 442 -25.29 -29.45 22.49
C SER A 442 -24.19 -29.48 21.41
N VAL A 443 -24.19 -30.51 20.55
CA VAL A 443 -23.24 -30.64 19.44
C VAL A 443 -23.43 -29.51 18.42
N GLU A 444 -24.69 -29.17 18.12
CA GLU A 444 -25.03 -28.09 17.19
C GLU A 444 -24.58 -26.72 17.72
N PHE A 445 -24.67 -26.49 19.03
CA PHE A 445 -24.15 -25.28 19.67
C PHE A 445 -22.62 -25.19 19.62
N SER A 446 -21.91 -26.32 19.57
CA SER A 446 -20.46 -26.34 19.33
C SER A 446 -20.15 -25.92 17.89
N VAL A 447 -20.95 -26.35 16.92
CA VAL A 447 -20.82 -25.90 15.51
C VAL A 447 -21.11 -24.40 15.38
N LEU A 448 -22.18 -23.90 16.03
CA LEU A 448 -22.49 -22.46 16.07
C LEU A 448 -21.32 -21.65 16.68
N SER A 449 -20.72 -22.14 17.77
CA SER A 449 -19.54 -21.54 18.37
C SER A 449 -18.38 -21.46 17.37
N ASP A 450 -18.09 -22.56 16.66
CA ASP A 450 -17.01 -22.59 15.67
C ASP A 450 -17.25 -21.60 14.53
N LYS A 451 -18.49 -21.46 14.04
CA LYS A 451 -18.86 -20.47 13.01
C LYS A 451 -18.71 -19.03 13.50
N ALA A 452 -19.20 -18.73 14.71
CA ALA A 452 -19.01 -17.41 15.32
C ALA A 452 -17.51 -17.09 15.53
N ALA A 453 -16.70 -18.07 15.95
CA ALA A 453 -15.27 -17.91 16.12
C ALA A 453 -14.55 -17.69 14.78
N GLN A 454 -14.97 -18.37 13.71
CA GLN A 454 -14.47 -18.15 12.35
C GLN A 454 -14.78 -16.73 11.86
N GLN A 455 -15.99 -16.23 12.09
CA GLN A 455 -16.34 -14.84 11.78
C GLN A 455 -15.44 -13.85 12.54
N GLY A 456 -15.26 -14.03 13.86
CA GLY A 456 -14.40 -13.16 14.66
C GLY A 456 -12.94 -13.14 14.18
N ARG A 457 -12.41 -14.30 13.74
CA ARG A 457 -11.07 -14.37 13.13
C ARG A 457 -10.98 -13.63 11.80
N ARG A 458 -11.96 -13.80 10.91
CA ARG A 458 -12.01 -13.06 9.62
C ARG A 458 -12.08 -11.55 9.85
N GLU A 459 -12.91 -11.10 10.79
CA GLU A 459 -12.99 -9.67 11.15
C GLU A 459 -11.66 -9.14 11.67
N GLU A 460 -10.96 -9.89 12.52
CA GLU A 460 -9.64 -9.52 13.02
C GLU A 460 -8.57 -9.51 11.92
N ASP A 461 -8.42 -10.62 11.19
CA ASP A 461 -7.32 -10.84 10.25
C ASP A 461 -7.50 -10.07 8.92
N ASP A 462 -8.73 -9.90 8.44
CA ASP A 462 -8.99 -9.28 7.14
C ASP A 462 -9.40 -7.81 7.22
N VAL A 463 -10.00 -7.38 8.35
CA VAL A 463 -10.48 -6.00 8.51
C VAL A 463 -9.59 -5.21 9.46
N VAL A 464 -9.44 -5.67 10.71
CA VAL A 464 -8.68 -4.94 11.73
C VAL A 464 -7.21 -4.84 11.35
N GLU A 465 -6.61 -5.91 10.82
CA GLU A 465 -5.21 -5.87 10.38
C GLU A 465 -4.97 -4.95 9.17
N LYS A 466 -5.91 -4.86 8.21
CA LYS A 466 -5.80 -3.89 7.11
C LYS A 466 -5.96 -2.44 7.58
N LEU A 467 -6.85 -2.21 8.56
CA LEU A 467 -6.97 -0.91 9.23
C LEU A 467 -5.68 -0.54 9.96
N ASN A 468 -5.10 -1.47 10.72
CA ASN A 468 -3.82 -1.26 11.39
C ASN A 468 -2.68 -0.99 10.38
N PHE A 469 -2.65 -1.70 9.25
CA PHE A 469 -1.65 -1.45 8.20
C PHE A 469 -1.71 -0.01 7.67
N PHE A 470 -2.93 0.48 7.38
CA PHE A 470 -3.09 1.86 6.91
C PHE A 470 -2.83 2.89 8.02
N LEU A 471 -3.21 2.60 9.26
CA LEU A 471 -2.91 3.46 10.41
C LEU A 471 -1.41 3.54 10.68
N ASP A 472 -0.67 2.43 10.59
CA ASP A 472 0.78 2.41 10.74
C ASP A 472 1.42 3.33 9.68
N LEU A 473 0.97 3.29 8.42
CA LEU A 473 1.43 4.21 7.37
C LEU A 473 1.13 5.69 7.69
N LEU A 474 -0.10 6.00 8.10
CA LEU A 474 -0.51 7.36 8.44
C LEU A 474 0.23 7.90 9.67
N GLN A 475 0.46 7.06 10.68
CA GLN A 475 1.26 7.42 11.85
C GLN A 475 2.71 7.70 11.45
N SER A 476 3.28 6.89 10.56
CA SER A 476 4.63 7.07 10.05
C SER A 476 4.80 8.40 9.28
N TYR A 477 3.75 8.85 8.59
CA TYR A 477 3.73 10.17 7.97
C TYR A 477 3.73 11.29 9.02
N ARG A 478 2.96 11.15 10.11
CA ARG A 478 3.01 12.11 11.23
C ARG A 478 4.41 12.19 11.83
N ASP A 479 5.07 11.05 12.02
CA ASP A 479 6.43 10.98 12.54
C ASP A 479 7.42 11.67 11.59
N LEU A 480 7.24 11.54 10.27
CA LEU A 480 8.01 12.27 9.26
C LEU A 480 7.78 13.80 9.35
N CYS A 481 6.54 14.25 9.49
CA CYS A 481 6.26 15.68 9.73
C CYS A 481 6.99 16.19 10.97
N GLU A 482 6.99 15.42 12.06
CA GLU A 482 7.70 15.80 13.28
C GLU A 482 9.23 15.84 13.08
N ARG A 483 9.80 14.87 12.34
CA ARG A 483 11.23 14.88 11.97
C ARG A 483 11.61 16.12 11.17
N HIS A 484 10.75 16.55 10.25
CA HIS A 484 10.98 17.77 9.48
C HIS A 484 10.92 19.02 10.37
N GLU A 485 9.85 19.19 11.14
CA GLU A 485 9.60 20.42 11.91
C GLU A 485 10.56 20.56 13.10
N LYS A 486 10.72 19.51 13.90
CA LYS A 486 11.54 19.53 15.13
C LYS A 486 13.01 19.20 14.85
N GLY A 487 13.32 18.61 13.70
CA GLY A 487 14.68 18.32 13.26
C GLY A 487 15.13 19.35 12.24
N VAL A 488 14.94 19.05 10.95
CA VAL A 488 15.54 19.77 9.82
C VAL A 488 15.26 21.29 9.86
N LEU A 489 13.97 21.66 9.97
CA LEU A 489 13.55 23.06 9.97
C LEU A 489 14.05 23.80 11.22
N HIS A 490 13.92 23.17 12.39
CA HIS A 490 14.38 23.76 13.66
C HIS A 490 15.90 23.99 13.66
N GLU A 491 16.68 23.02 13.17
CA GLU A 491 18.13 23.14 13.06
C GLU A 491 18.55 24.27 12.11
N HIS A 492 17.87 24.39 10.96
CA HIS A 492 18.09 25.50 10.02
C HIS A 492 17.80 26.87 10.67
N GLN A 493 16.67 27.00 11.37
CA GLN A 493 16.33 28.24 12.09
C GLN A 493 17.35 28.58 13.20
N LYS A 494 17.80 27.56 13.94
CA LYS A 494 18.83 27.71 14.98
C LYS A 494 20.17 28.19 14.40
N ALA A 495 20.56 27.68 13.22
CA ALA A 495 21.76 28.12 12.52
C ALA A 495 21.68 29.59 12.06
N LEU A 496 20.53 30.01 11.50
CA LEU A 496 20.28 31.40 11.13
C LEU A 496 20.33 32.35 12.34
N HIS A 497 19.75 31.94 13.47
CA HIS A 497 19.81 32.72 14.71
C HIS A 497 21.25 32.87 15.22
N LYS A 498 22.03 31.79 15.24
CA LYS A 498 23.44 31.81 15.65
C LYS A 498 24.28 32.73 14.77
N TYR A 499 24.09 32.69 13.45
CA TYR A 499 24.73 33.61 12.51
C TYR A 499 24.38 35.08 12.82
N SER A 500 23.10 35.37 13.05
CA SER A 500 22.65 36.73 13.39
C SER A 500 23.26 37.26 14.70
N VAL A 501 23.52 36.38 15.67
CA VAL A 501 24.24 36.74 16.92
C VAL A 501 25.72 37.00 16.62
N MET A 502 26.38 36.13 15.86
CA MET A 502 27.80 36.27 15.52
C MET A 502 28.07 37.54 14.71
N LYS A 503 27.20 37.88 13.76
CA LYS A 503 27.30 39.12 12.97
C LYS A 503 27.18 40.38 13.85
N ARG A 504 26.29 40.38 14.84
CA ARG A 504 26.19 41.46 15.83
C ARG A 504 27.44 41.57 16.71
N GLN A 505 28.03 40.44 17.11
CA GLN A 505 29.28 40.42 17.87
C GLN A 505 30.47 40.92 17.06
N MET A 506 30.53 40.60 15.76
CA MET A 506 31.54 41.13 14.86
C MET A 506 31.41 42.65 14.74
N MET A 507 30.20 43.16 14.47
CA MET A 507 29.95 44.60 14.41
C MET A 507 30.36 45.33 15.69
N SER A 508 30.12 44.75 16.88
CA SER A 508 30.55 45.37 18.14
C SER A 508 32.06 45.27 18.38
N ALA A 509 32.71 44.17 18.00
CA ALA A 509 34.16 43.99 18.13
C ALA A 509 34.96 44.93 17.22
N THR A 510 34.48 45.17 15.99
CA THR A 510 35.10 46.12 15.04
C THR A 510 34.98 47.57 15.52
N VAL A 511 33.86 47.92 16.18
CA VAL A 511 33.66 49.26 16.75
C VAL A 511 34.49 49.50 18.03
N GLN A 512 34.76 48.44 18.80
CA GLN A 512 35.51 48.52 20.07
C GLN A 512 37.05 48.41 19.93
N SER A 513 37.60 48.39 18.70
CA SER A 513 39.04 48.20 18.44
C SER A 513 39.66 47.03 19.22
N LYS A 514 38.95 45.89 19.28
CA LYS A 514 39.52 44.66 19.86
C LYS A 514 40.70 44.15 19.01
N GLU A 515 41.58 43.36 19.63
CA GLU A 515 42.77 42.81 18.97
C GLU A 515 42.44 42.18 17.61
N PRO A 516 43.23 42.47 16.56
CA PRO A 516 42.95 42.02 15.19
C PRO A 516 42.85 40.49 15.07
N ALA A 517 43.63 39.74 15.86
CA ALA A 517 43.57 38.28 15.90
C ALA A 517 42.20 37.73 16.36
N SER A 518 41.50 38.46 17.25
CA SER A 518 40.16 38.06 17.73
C SER A 518 39.07 38.31 16.68
N VAL A 519 39.24 39.34 15.85
CA VAL A 519 38.32 39.68 14.76
C VAL A 519 38.46 38.66 13.62
N GLU A 520 39.69 38.30 13.25
CA GLU A 520 39.96 37.30 12.20
C GLU A 520 39.41 35.90 12.57
N GLN A 521 39.51 35.50 13.84
CA GLN A 521 38.88 34.27 14.34
C GLN A 521 37.35 34.32 14.26
N LEU A 522 36.73 35.47 14.54
CA LEU A 522 35.28 35.65 14.40
C LEU A 522 34.84 35.60 12.94
N GLU A 523 35.61 36.20 12.03
CA GLU A 523 35.37 36.15 10.58
C GLU A 523 35.42 34.71 10.05
N SER A 524 36.46 33.95 10.40
CA SER A 524 36.57 32.53 10.02
C SER A 524 35.36 31.72 10.50
N ARG A 525 34.91 31.94 11.74
CA ARG A 525 33.72 31.27 12.29
C ARG A 525 32.43 31.70 11.57
N ILE A 526 32.32 32.94 11.12
CA ILE A 526 31.17 33.43 10.36
C ILE A 526 31.10 32.73 9.00
N VAL A 527 32.22 32.64 8.28
CA VAL A 527 32.28 31.93 6.98
C VAL A 527 31.91 30.44 7.13
N GLN A 528 32.42 29.77 8.17
CA GLN A 528 32.03 28.39 8.47
C GLN A 528 30.53 28.27 8.76
N GLN A 529 29.96 29.24 9.47
CA GLN A 529 28.53 29.26 9.78
C GLN A 529 27.67 29.54 8.53
N GLU A 530 28.13 30.36 7.58
CA GLU A 530 27.46 30.59 6.29
C GLU A 530 27.41 29.31 5.44
N SER A 531 28.53 28.59 5.34
CA SER A 531 28.58 27.30 4.65
C SER A 531 27.64 26.26 5.29
N ALA A 532 27.58 26.22 6.62
CA ALA A 532 26.65 25.35 7.34
C ALA A 532 25.17 25.73 7.10
N ILE A 533 24.84 27.03 7.08
CA ILE A 533 23.49 27.52 6.77
C ILE A 533 23.08 27.11 5.36
N GLN A 534 23.95 27.29 4.37
CA GLN A 534 23.65 26.91 2.99
C GLN A 534 23.36 25.41 2.88
N THR A 535 24.16 24.57 3.55
CA THR A 535 23.91 23.11 3.60
C THR A 535 22.58 22.77 4.26
N MET A 536 22.23 23.44 5.36
CA MET A 536 20.96 23.26 6.06
C MET A 536 19.76 23.75 5.24
N GLU A 537 19.91 24.85 4.52
CA GLU A 537 18.88 25.37 3.62
C GLU A 537 18.58 24.36 2.50
N LEU A 538 19.62 23.80 1.87
CA LEU A 538 19.45 22.76 0.84
C LEU A 538 18.77 21.51 1.39
N ARG A 539 19.17 21.04 2.58
CA ARG A 539 18.52 19.90 3.26
C ARG A 539 17.07 20.20 3.63
N ASN A 540 16.74 21.44 4.00
CA ASN A 540 15.38 21.86 4.28
C ASN A 540 14.50 21.79 3.02
N TYR A 541 14.98 22.31 1.88
CA TYR A 541 14.25 22.18 0.62
C TYR A 541 14.12 20.72 0.17
N PHE A 542 15.19 19.93 0.28
CA PHE A 542 15.11 18.51 -0.05
C PHE A 542 14.13 17.75 0.85
N SER A 543 14.05 18.10 2.14
CA SER A 543 13.07 17.53 3.05
C SER A 543 11.63 17.86 2.64
N LEU A 544 11.36 19.09 2.19
CA LEU A 544 10.03 19.49 1.69
C LEU A 544 9.68 18.79 0.37
N PHE A 545 10.66 18.60 -0.50
CA PHE A 545 10.53 17.82 -1.73
C PHE A 545 10.15 16.37 -1.44
N CYS A 546 10.86 15.72 -0.53
CA CYS A 546 10.51 14.34 -0.13
C CYS A 546 9.14 14.31 0.54
N LEU A 547 8.83 15.23 1.46
CA LEU A 547 7.51 15.32 2.09
C LEU A 547 6.36 15.44 1.08
N HIS A 548 6.56 16.20 0.01
CA HIS A 548 5.57 16.32 -1.07
C HIS A 548 5.34 14.98 -1.79
N GLN A 549 6.43 14.27 -2.10
CA GLN A 549 6.38 12.92 -2.67
C GLN A 549 5.70 11.91 -1.73
N GLU A 550 6.06 11.91 -0.45
CA GLU A 550 5.46 11.04 0.56
C GLU A 550 3.98 11.36 0.78
N THR A 551 3.59 12.62 0.71
CA THR A 551 2.18 13.04 0.76
C THR A 551 1.39 12.39 -0.38
N GLN A 552 1.91 12.43 -1.61
CA GLN A 552 1.27 11.76 -2.74
C GLN A 552 1.15 10.25 -2.51
N LEU A 553 2.19 9.60 -1.97
CA LEU A 553 2.12 8.19 -1.62
C LEU A 553 1.00 7.90 -0.64
N ILE A 554 0.81 8.70 0.42
CA ILE A 554 -0.33 8.56 1.33
C ILE A 554 -1.67 8.60 0.58
N PHE A 555 -1.83 9.55 -0.35
CA PHE A 555 -3.05 9.63 -1.17
C PHE A 555 -3.21 8.44 -2.12
N THR A 556 -2.12 7.90 -2.67
CA THR A 556 -2.12 6.67 -3.47
C THR A 556 -2.59 5.45 -2.67
N TYR A 557 -2.39 5.44 -1.35
CA TYR A 557 -2.88 4.37 -0.48
C TYR A 557 -4.37 4.45 -0.13
N LEU A 558 -5.04 5.60 -0.29
CA LEU A 558 -6.44 5.77 0.12
C LEU A 558 -7.44 4.78 -0.50
N PRO A 559 -7.28 4.31 -1.75
CA PRO A 559 -8.13 3.27 -2.30
C PRO A 559 -8.14 1.97 -1.49
N ILE A 560 -7.19 1.74 -0.56
CA ILE A 560 -7.22 0.60 0.38
C ILE A 560 -8.50 0.56 1.21
N THR A 561 -9.17 1.71 1.37
CA THR A 561 -10.48 1.84 2.01
C THR A 561 -11.52 0.91 1.37
N SER A 562 -11.53 0.76 0.05
CA SER A 562 -12.47 -0.13 -0.64
C SER A 562 -12.19 -1.60 -0.29
N HIS A 563 -10.92 -1.97 -0.18
CA HIS A 563 -10.52 -3.33 0.20
C HIS A 563 -10.89 -3.63 1.66
N ILE A 564 -10.73 -2.65 2.56
CA ILE A 564 -11.13 -2.76 3.97
C ILE A 564 -12.65 -2.93 4.10
N LEU A 565 -13.43 -2.07 3.44
CA LEU A 565 -14.89 -2.13 3.50
C LEU A 565 -15.43 -3.39 2.81
N GLY A 566 -14.84 -3.80 1.70
CA GLY A 566 -15.18 -5.06 1.02
C GLY A 566 -14.91 -6.28 1.90
N ALA A 567 -13.74 -6.33 2.56
CA ALA A 567 -13.42 -7.39 3.51
C ALA A 567 -14.42 -7.42 4.69
N PHE A 568 -14.78 -6.25 5.21
CA PHE A 568 -15.75 -6.13 6.29
C PHE A 568 -17.13 -6.67 5.89
N VAL A 569 -17.65 -6.23 4.76
CA VAL A 569 -18.97 -6.68 4.27
C VAL A 569 -18.95 -8.17 3.98
N ASN A 570 -17.91 -8.67 3.31
CA ASN A 570 -17.77 -10.11 3.04
C ASN A 570 -17.76 -10.93 4.35
N SER A 571 -17.07 -10.45 5.38
CA SER A 571 -17.05 -11.13 6.68
C SER A 571 -18.43 -11.19 7.34
N GLN A 572 -19.20 -10.09 7.32
CA GLN A 572 -20.57 -10.06 7.86
C GLN A 572 -21.51 -10.97 7.07
N VAL A 573 -21.50 -10.89 5.74
CA VAL A 573 -22.34 -11.72 4.86
C VAL A 573 -22.07 -13.20 5.10
N GLN A 574 -20.79 -13.58 5.06
CA GLN A 574 -20.38 -14.96 5.22
C GLN A 574 -20.72 -15.48 6.63
N GLY A 575 -20.45 -14.68 7.67
CA GLY A 575 -20.75 -15.04 9.05
C GLY A 575 -22.25 -15.25 9.29
N HIS A 576 -23.10 -14.33 8.82
CA HIS A 576 -24.54 -14.46 8.96
C HIS A 576 -25.11 -15.63 8.17
N ARG A 577 -24.62 -15.86 6.95
CA ARG A 577 -25.01 -17.02 6.14
C ARG A 577 -24.67 -18.33 6.85
N GLU A 578 -23.41 -18.50 7.28
CA GLU A 578 -22.96 -19.71 7.97
C GLU A 578 -23.73 -19.97 9.26
N MET A 579 -24.03 -18.92 10.04
CA MET A 579 -24.84 -19.04 11.25
C MET A 579 -26.30 -19.40 10.93
N GLY A 580 -26.89 -18.74 9.92
CA GLY A 580 -28.26 -18.99 9.48
C GLY A 580 -28.47 -20.42 8.96
N GLU A 581 -27.50 -20.96 8.21
CA GLU A 581 -27.50 -22.36 7.76
C GLU A 581 -27.62 -23.33 8.95
N VAL A 582 -26.83 -23.13 10.00
CA VAL A 582 -26.88 -23.99 11.20
C VAL A 582 -28.20 -23.82 11.97
N TRP A 583 -28.72 -22.59 12.11
CA TRP A 583 -30.02 -22.37 12.75
C TRP A 583 -31.18 -23.01 11.99
N ASN A 584 -31.16 -22.94 10.66
CA ASN A 584 -32.17 -23.57 9.80
C ASN A 584 -32.12 -25.09 9.87
N GLU A 585 -30.93 -25.68 10.03
CA GLU A 585 -30.79 -27.12 10.31
C GLU A 585 -31.27 -27.51 11.71
N LEU A 586 -31.13 -26.61 12.70
CA LEU A 586 -31.53 -26.84 14.08
C LEU A 586 -33.05 -26.87 14.25
N GLN A 587 -33.76 -25.99 13.54
CA GLN A 587 -35.20 -25.81 13.66
C GLN A 587 -36.02 -27.11 13.45
N PRO A 588 -35.83 -27.91 12.39
CA PRO A 588 -36.54 -29.18 12.24
C PRO A 588 -36.08 -30.23 13.25
N LYS A 589 -34.80 -30.21 13.67
CA LYS A 589 -34.28 -31.10 14.73
C LYS A 589 -35.03 -30.87 16.04
N LEU A 590 -35.33 -29.63 16.42
CA LEU A 590 -36.18 -29.34 17.57
C LEU A 590 -37.57 -29.99 17.43
N GLY A 591 -38.20 -29.87 16.26
CA GLY A 591 -39.50 -30.50 15.96
C GLY A 591 -39.51 -32.02 16.19
N CYS A 592 -38.43 -32.68 15.77
CA CYS A 592 -38.23 -34.12 15.96
C CYS A 592 -37.91 -34.49 17.42
N LEU A 593 -37.08 -33.69 18.09
CA LEU A 593 -36.52 -33.98 19.41
C LEU A 593 -37.48 -33.74 20.57
N PHE A 594 -38.45 -32.84 20.42
CA PHE A 594 -39.35 -32.41 21.51
C PHE A 594 -40.85 -32.66 21.23
N GLY A 595 -41.24 -32.96 19.99
CA GLY A 595 -42.62 -33.28 19.60
C GLY A 595 -43.58 -32.06 19.63
N GLY A 596 -44.22 -31.77 18.48
CA GLY A 596 -45.23 -30.70 18.36
C GLY A 596 -44.70 -29.34 17.86
N LYS A 597 -45.59 -28.36 17.66
CA LYS A 597 -45.26 -27.01 17.18
C LYS A 597 -44.48 -26.25 18.27
N ASN A 598 -43.16 -26.39 18.24
CA ASN A 598 -42.22 -25.79 19.18
C ASN A 598 -42.15 -24.25 19.04
N GLY A 599 -43.14 -23.55 19.60
CA GLY A 599 -43.14 -22.09 19.71
C GLY A 599 -43.50 -21.31 18.44
N LEU A 600 -43.68 -21.98 17.29
CA LEU A 600 -44.25 -21.36 16.10
C LEU A 600 -45.77 -21.22 16.26
N LYS A 601 -46.28 -19.98 16.37
CA LYS A 601 -47.70 -19.71 16.14
C LYS A 601 -48.10 -20.26 14.76
N PRO A 602 -49.27 -20.90 14.61
CA PRO A 602 -49.78 -21.22 13.28
C PRO A 602 -49.78 -19.94 12.43
N PRO A 603 -49.48 -20.01 11.13
CA PRO A 603 -49.72 -18.86 10.26
C PRO A 603 -51.20 -18.47 10.41
N ILE A 604 -51.44 -17.23 10.84
CA ILE A 604 -52.76 -16.59 10.83
C ILE A 604 -53.00 -16.08 9.42
#